data_AF-A0A396NNN5-F1
#
_entry.id   AF-A0A396NNN5-F1
#
_cell.length_a   1.000
_cell.length_b   1.000
_cell.length_c   1.000
_cell.angle_alpha   90.00
_cell.angle_beta   90.00
_cell.angle_gamma   90.00
#
_symmetry.space_group_name_H-M   'P 1'
#
loop_
_entity.id
_entity.type
_entity.pdbx_description
1 polymer ?
#
loop_
_entity_poly.entity_id
_entity_poly.type
_entity_poly.pdbx_seq_one_letter_code
_entity_poly.pdbx_strand_id
1 'polypeptide(L)'
;MFEIRNETEIWYKTKEMPDWVHYGSLLVMEPVEKEKFAVKRFDVETGEYVLSTDCKTCFYNGVEYSVSDGYFTVPAKKEELPVYQPNDAELAIMEMQADIYEQQEQNNLMLMESLADFYETLMGGD
;
A
#
# COMPACT_ATOMS: atom_id res chain seq x y z
N MET A 1 19.19 -23.85 -1.16
CA MET A 1 18.99 -23.26 -2.50
C MET A 1 19.87 -22.03 -2.58
N PHE A 2 20.54 -21.84 -3.71
CA PHE A 2 21.34 -20.65 -3.98
C PHE A 2 20.68 -19.86 -5.11
N GLU A 3 20.72 -18.53 -5.02
CA GLU A 3 20.17 -17.60 -6.00
C GLU A 3 21.20 -16.51 -6.26
N ILE A 4 21.49 -16.24 -7.54
CA ILE A 4 22.34 -15.12 -7.96
C ILE A 4 21.39 -13.99 -8.36
N ARG A 5 21.39 -12.89 -7.61
CA ARG A 5 20.46 -11.77 -7.85
C ARG A 5 21.04 -10.70 -8.76
N ASN A 6 22.36 -10.53 -8.76
CA ASN A 6 23.10 -9.69 -9.70
C ASN A 6 24.52 -10.24 -9.91
N GLU A 7 25.37 -9.51 -10.65
CA GLU A 7 26.73 -9.97 -10.99
C GLU A 7 27.63 -10.24 -9.76
N THR A 8 27.29 -9.69 -8.60
CA THR A 8 28.11 -9.75 -7.38
C THR A 8 27.41 -10.37 -6.16
N GLU A 9 26.08 -10.48 -6.18
CA GLU A 9 25.28 -10.90 -5.03
C GLU A 9 24.83 -12.35 -5.17
N ILE A 10 25.37 -13.20 -4.31
CA ILE A 10 24.96 -14.58 -4.15
C ILE A 10 24.15 -14.67 -2.85
N TRP A 11 22.97 -15.25 -2.92
CA TRP A 11 22.07 -15.45 -1.80
C TRP A 11 21.82 -16.94 -1.59
N TYR A 12 21.62 -17.35 -0.33
CA TYR A 12 21.27 -18.73 0.00
C TYR A 12 20.13 -18.81 1.01
N LYS A 13 19.34 -19.88 0.88
CA LYS A 13 18.22 -20.20 1.76
C LYS A 13 18.08 -21.72 1.90
N THR A 14 18.01 -22.22 3.13
CA THR A 14 17.60 -23.61 3.40
C THR A 14 16.10 -23.67 3.67
N LYS A 15 15.52 -24.87 3.71
CA LYS A 15 14.09 -25.03 4.02
C LYS A 15 13.72 -24.58 5.44
N GLU A 16 14.69 -24.61 6.34
CA GLU A 16 14.53 -24.28 7.75
C GLU A 16 14.79 -22.80 8.04
N MET A 17 15.39 -22.06 7.08
CA MET A 17 15.65 -20.63 7.23
C MET A 17 14.40 -19.82 6.90
N PRO A 18 14.00 -18.87 7.78
CA PRO A 18 12.87 -17.99 7.49
C PRO A 18 13.15 -17.09 6.28
N ASP A 19 14.38 -16.56 6.18
CA ASP A 19 14.78 -15.58 5.18
C ASP A 19 16.01 -15.99 4.36
N TRP A 20 16.24 -15.24 3.27
CA TRP A 20 17.43 -15.38 2.43
C TRP A 20 18.61 -14.68 3.08
N VAL A 21 19.79 -15.31 3.05
CA VAL A 21 21.03 -14.75 3.57
C VAL A 21 21.99 -14.44 2.43
N HIS A 22 22.59 -13.25 2.45
CA HIS A 22 23.62 -12.88 1.48
C HIS A 22 24.93 -13.61 1.79
N TYR A 23 25.50 -14.28 0.79
CA TYR A 23 26.77 -14.98 0.87
C TYR A 23 27.92 -13.98 1.11
N GLY A 24 28.73 -14.23 2.15
CA GLY A 24 29.76 -13.29 2.59
C GLY A 24 29.28 -12.24 3.59
N SER A 25 27.98 -12.20 3.91
CA SER A 25 27.51 -11.45 5.08
C SER A 25 27.85 -12.22 6.36
N LEU A 26 28.55 -11.57 7.28
CA LEU A 26 28.76 -12.09 8.64
C LEU A 26 27.53 -11.88 9.54
N LEU A 27 26.54 -11.13 9.05
CA LEU A 27 25.33 -10.77 9.78
C LEU A 27 24.11 -11.48 9.20
N VAL A 28 23.26 -11.99 10.09
CA VAL A 28 21.93 -12.54 9.78
C VAL A 28 20.87 -11.80 10.59
N MET A 29 19.71 -11.60 9.97
CA MET A 29 18.55 -10.99 10.61
C MET A 29 17.56 -12.08 10.96
N GLU A 30 17.31 -12.30 12.24
CA GLU A 30 16.41 -13.34 12.72
C GLU A 30 15.12 -12.72 13.24
N PRO A 31 13.94 -13.14 12.74
CA PRO A 31 12.67 -12.63 13.23
C PRO A 31 12.45 -13.09 14.67
N VAL A 32 12.22 -12.11 15.57
CA VAL A 32 11.88 -12.34 16.98
C VAL A 32 10.38 -12.15 17.19
N GLU A 33 9.81 -11.14 16.53
CA GLU A 33 8.38 -10.85 16.48
C GLU A 33 8.01 -10.46 15.04
N LYS A 34 6.71 -10.28 14.76
CA LYS A 34 6.19 -9.99 13.41
C LYS A 34 6.91 -8.84 12.69
N GLU A 35 7.35 -7.84 13.45
CA GLU A 35 7.99 -6.62 12.95
C GLU A 35 9.36 -6.35 13.58
N LYS A 36 9.86 -7.27 14.41
CA LYS A 36 11.10 -7.08 15.18
C LYS A 36 12.10 -8.18 14.86
N PHE A 37 13.32 -7.76 14.57
CA PHE A 37 14.38 -8.64 14.12
C PHE A 37 15.61 -8.46 15.01
N ALA A 38 16.27 -9.58 15.33
CA ALA A 38 17.58 -9.61 15.98
C ALA A 38 18.67 -9.65 14.92
N VAL A 39 19.67 -8.79 15.07
CA VAL A 39 20.88 -8.79 14.24
C VAL A 39 21.88 -9.72 14.92
N LYS A 40 22.16 -10.87 14.32
CA LYS A 40 23.16 -11.81 14.83
C LYS A 40 24.39 -11.82 13.93
N ARG A 41 25.57 -11.86 14.53
CA ARG A 41 26.85 -12.04 13.85
C ARG A 41 27.36 -13.46 14.02
N PHE A 42 27.99 -14.01 12.99
CA PHE A 42 28.68 -15.29 13.13
C PHE A 42 29.95 -15.12 13.94
N ASP A 43 30.04 -15.83 15.05
CA ASP A 43 31.24 -15.91 15.87
C ASP A 43 32.08 -17.10 15.40
N VAL A 44 33.28 -16.82 14.90
CA VAL A 44 34.18 -17.83 14.32
C VAL A 44 34.81 -18.69 15.41
N GLU A 45 34.94 -18.19 16.64
CA GLU A 45 35.54 -18.92 17.76
C GLU A 45 34.57 -19.99 18.28
N THR A 46 33.29 -19.64 18.39
CA THR A 46 32.26 -20.55 18.91
C THR A 46 31.57 -21.35 17.80
N GLY A 47 31.61 -20.85 16.56
CA GLY A 47 30.87 -21.43 15.43
C GLY A 47 29.36 -21.16 15.48
N GLU A 48 28.92 -20.21 16.31
CA GLU A 48 27.52 -19.89 16.55
C GLU A 48 27.17 -18.46 16.12
N TYR A 49 25.89 -18.21 15.86
CA TYR A 49 25.38 -16.86 15.63
C TYR A 49 25.01 -16.20 16.95
N VAL A 50 25.74 -15.15 17.31
CA VAL A 50 25.56 -14.38 18.56
C VAL A 50 24.95 -13.01 18.28
N LEU A 51 24.18 -12.47 19.22
CA LEU A 51 23.58 -11.14 19.08
C LEU A 51 24.66 -10.06 18.91
N SER A 52 24.54 -9.23 17.88
CA SER A 52 25.48 -8.15 17.59
C SER A 52 25.01 -6.86 18.25
N THR A 53 25.52 -6.58 19.44
CA THR A 53 25.23 -5.36 20.20
C THR A 53 26.03 -4.14 19.73
N ASP A 54 27.06 -4.37 18.90
CA ASP A 54 27.95 -3.39 18.31
C ASP A 54 27.47 -2.83 16.96
N CYS A 55 26.49 -3.49 16.34
CA CYS A 55 25.91 -3.06 15.07
C CYS A 55 24.99 -1.84 15.27
N LYS A 56 25.22 -0.77 14.50
CA LYS A 56 24.42 0.47 14.55
C LYS A 56 23.37 0.56 13.45
N THR A 57 23.67 0.03 12.27
CA THR A 57 22.74 0.00 11.14
C THR A 57 22.85 -1.32 10.40
N CYS A 58 21.75 -1.77 9.82
CA CYS A 58 21.70 -2.99 9.01
C CYS A 58 20.85 -2.80 7.76
N PHE A 59 21.22 -3.47 6.67
CA PHE A 59 20.39 -3.52 5.47
C PHE A 59 19.46 -4.73 5.52
N TYR A 60 18.16 -4.48 5.35
CA TYR A 60 17.14 -5.51 5.28
C TYR A 60 16.14 -5.17 4.16
N ASN A 61 15.93 -6.11 3.23
CA ASN A 61 15.05 -5.92 2.06
C ASN A 61 15.30 -4.62 1.27
N GLY A 62 16.58 -4.24 1.09
CA GLY A 62 16.97 -3.05 0.33
C GLY A 62 16.81 -1.72 1.07
N VAL A 63 16.43 -1.76 2.34
CA VAL A 63 16.27 -0.58 3.20
C VAL A 63 17.27 -0.65 4.36
N GLU A 64 17.90 0.47 4.69
CA GLU A 64 18.77 0.60 5.86
C GLU A 64 17.93 0.90 7.11
N TYR A 65 18.13 0.13 8.18
CA TYR A 65 17.47 0.29 9.47
C TYR A 65 18.49 0.59 10.57
N SER A 66 18.10 1.45 11.51
CA SER A 66 18.85 1.67 12.74
C SER A 66 18.67 0.51 13.70
N VAL A 67 19.78 0.03 14.25
CA VAL A 67 19.83 -1.07 15.22
C VAL A 67 20.05 -0.51 16.62
N SER A 68 19.24 -0.96 17.58
CA SER A 68 19.36 -0.64 19.00
C SER A 68 19.42 -1.93 19.81
N ASP A 69 20.46 -2.08 20.63
CA ASP A 69 20.69 -3.27 21.47
C ASP A 69 20.68 -4.60 20.69
N GLY A 70 21.12 -4.57 19.44
CA GLY A 70 21.12 -5.73 18.54
C GLY A 70 19.76 -6.04 17.90
N TYR A 71 18.78 -5.13 17.97
CA TYR A 71 17.47 -5.29 17.35
C TYR A 71 17.11 -4.11 16.45
N PHE A 72 16.30 -4.38 15.42
CA PHE A 72 15.63 -3.35 14.63
C PHE A 72 14.17 -3.72 14.40
N THR A 73 13.37 -2.72 14.05
CA THR A 73 11.95 -2.90 13.73
C THR A 73 11.67 -2.48 12.29
N VAL A 74 10.94 -3.33 11.58
CA VAL A 74 10.41 -3.04 10.24
C VAL A 74 8.98 -2.55 10.42
N PRO A 75 8.66 -1.30 10.06
CA PRO A 75 7.29 -0.80 10.20
C PRO A 75 6.33 -1.70 9.43
N ALA A 76 5.21 -2.08 10.07
CA ALA A 76 4.10 -2.72 9.37
C ALA A 76 3.78 -1.91 8.11
N LYS A 77 3.79 -2.58 6.94
CA LYS A 77 3.20 -1.97 5.76
C LYS A 77 1.73 -1.72 6.11
N LYS A 78 1.31 -0.46 6.19
CA LYS A 78 -0.11 -0.13 6.35
C LYS A 78 -0.84 -0.85 5.22
N GLU A 79 -1.68 -1.82 5.57
CA GLU A 79 -2.61 -2.40 4.60
C GLU A 79 -3.42 -1.22 4.05
N GLU A 80 -3.26 -0.96 2.75
CA GLU A 80 -4.13 -0.01 2.06
C GLU A 80 -5.54 -0.59 2.16
N LEU A 81 -6.41 0.11 2.90
CA LEU A 81 -7.82 -0.25 2.96
C LEU A 81 -8.33 -0.32 1.51
N PRO A 82 -9.13 -1.34 1.14
CA PRO A 82 -9.70 -1.42 -0.19
C PRO A 82 -10.47 -0.13 -0.47
N VAL A 83 -10.04 0.59 -1.51
CA VAL A 83 -10.72 1.79 -1.99
C VAL A 83 -12.10 1.34 -2.47
N TYR A 84 -13.17 1.99 -1.99
CA TYR A 84 -14.52 1.68 -2.43
C TYR A 84 -14.63 1.86 -3.95
N GLN A 85 -15.05 0.81 -4.64
CA GLN A 85 -15.38 0.81 -6.05
C GLN A 85 -16.85 0.37 -6.17
N PRO A 86 -17.73 1.22 -6.72
CA PRO A 86 -19.12 0.84 -6.97
C PRO A 86 -19.16 -0.41 -7.85
N ASN A 87 -20.04 -1.35 -7.51
CA ASN A 87 -20.28 -2.50 -8.38
C ASN A 87 -21.19 -2.12 -9.57
N ASP A 88 -21.30 -3.00 -10.56
CA ASP A 88 -22.07 -2.73 -11.79
C ASP A 88 -23.54 -2.35 -11.51
N ALA A 89 -24.14 -2.89 -10.45
CA ALA A 89 -25.51 -2.56 -10.08
C ALA A 89 -25.61 -1.16 -9.44
N GLU A 90 -24.66 -0.79 -8.59
CA GLU A 90 -24.55 0.56 -8.03
C GLU A 90 -24.29 1.59 -9.12
N LEU A 91 -23.43 1.26 -10.10
CA LEU A 91 -23.16 2.12 -11.25
C LEU A 91 -24.42 2.34 -12.10
N ALA A 92 -25.17 1.27 -12.40
CA ALA A 92 -26.42 1.37 -13.15
C ALA A 92 -27.48 2.20 -12.42
N ILE A 93 -27.55 2.13 -11.08
CA ILE A 93 -28.43 2.97 -10.29
C ILE A 93 -28.01 4.44 -10.37
N MET A 94 -26.71 4.73 -10.30
CA MET A 94 -26.19 6.09 -10.40
C MET A 94 -26.46 6.71 -11.78
N GLU A 95 -26.29 5.94 -12.86
CA GLU A 95 -26.62 6.37 -14.22
C GLU A 95 -28.10 6.69 -14.36
N MET A 96 -28.98 5.78 -13.89
CA MET A 96 -30.43 6.01 -13.93
C MET A 96 -30.84 7.24 -13.10
N GLN A 97 -30.20 7.48 -11.96
CA GLN A 97 -30.45 8.68 -11.16
C GLN A 97 -30.01 9.94 -11.90
N ALA A 98 -28.86 9.92 -12.57
CA ALA A 98 -28.37 11.05 -13.36
C ALA A 98 -29.35 11.42 -14.48
N ASP A 99 -29.87 10.42 -15.22
CA ASP A 99 -30.86 10.63 -16.29
C ASP A 99 -32.15 11.26 -15.76
N ILE A 100 -32.63 10.81 -14.58
CA ILE A 100 -33.83 11.37 -13.94
C ILE A 100 -33.59 12.84 -13.55
N TYR A 101 -32.41 13.17 -13.01
CA TYR A 101 -32.07 14.55 -12.65
C TYR A 101 -32.00 15.46 -13.89
N GLU A 102 -31.38 15.02 -14.97
CA GLU A 102 -31.31 15.78 -16.22
C GLU A 102 -32.71 16.03 -16.80
N GLN A 103 -33.55 15.00 -16.82
CA GLN A 103 -34.93 15.13 -17.30
C GLN A 103 -35.75 16.07 -16.41
N GLN A 104 -35.56 16.02 -15.09
CA GLN A 104 -36.22 16.93 -14.16
C GLN A 104 -35.79 18.39 -14.40
N GLU A 105 -34.50 18.63 -14.64
CA GLU A 105 -33.98 19.96 -14.95
C GLU A 105 -34.56 20.51 -16.25
N GLN A 106 -34.60 19.71 -17.32
CA GLN A 106 -35.20 20.09 -18.59
C GLN A 106 -36.70 20.40 -18.45
N ASN A 107 -37.45 19.59 -17.70
CA ASN A 107 -38.87 19.83 -17.42
C ASN A 107 -39.08 21.15 -16.65
N ASN A 108 -38.25 21.41 -15.65
CA ASN A 108 -38.33 22.65 -14.87
C ASN A 108 -38.04 23.88 -15.75
N LEU A 109 -37.07 23.78 -16.67
CA LEU A 109 -36.75 24.85 -17.61
C LEU A 109 -37.94 25.13 -18.55
N MET A 110 -38.51 24.09 -19.16
CA MET A 110 -39.66 24.22 -20.06
C MET A 110 -40.88 24.84 -19.35
N LEU A 111 -41.12 24.48 -18.09
CA LEU A 111 -42.18 25.10 -17.29
C LEU A 111 -41.93 26.59 -17.05
N MET A 112 -40.68 26.98 -16.77
CA MET A 112 -40.32 28.38 -16.58
C MET A 112 -40.50 29.18 -17.87
N GLU A 113 -40.07 28.65 -19.01
CA GLU A 113 -40.28 29.26 -20.34
C GLU A 113 -41.78 29.43 -20.65
N SER A 114 -42.58 28.38 -20.44
CA SER A 114 -44.03 28.44 -20.67
C SER A 114 -44.74 29.46 -19.78
N LEU A 115 -44.29 29.61 -18.53
CA LEU A 115 -44.82 30.64 -17.63
C LEU A 115 -44.44 32.04 -18.12
N ALA A 116 -43.21 32.24 -18.60
CA ALA A 116 -42.78 33.52 -19.16
C ALA A 116 -43.62 33.90 -20.39
N ASP A 117 -43.80 32.99 -21.35
CA ASP A 117 -44.64 33.20 -22.55
C ASP A 117 -46.09 33.55 -22.18
N PHE A 118 -46.64 32.89 -21.16
CA PHE A 118 -47.99 33.19 -20.66
C PHE A 118 -48.08 34.61 -20.10
N TYR A 119 -47.09 35.05 -19.31
CA TYR A 119 -47.05 36.42 -18.79
C TYR A 119 -46.83 37.46 -19.89
N GLU A 120 -45.97 37.19 -20.88
CA GLU A 120 -45.79 38.07 -22.03
C GLU A 120 -47.10 38.24 -22.82
N THR A 121 -47.84 37.14 -23.02
CA THR A 121 -49.14 37.19 -23.71
C THR A 121 -50.18 38.01 -22.93
N LEU A 122 -50.18 37.93 -21.59
CA LEU A 122 -51.09 38.70 -20.75
C LEU A 122 -50.70 40.18 -20.61
N MET A 123 -49.40 40.51 -20.70
CA MET A 123 -48.89 41.86 -20.50
C MET A 123 -48.65 42.63 -21.82
N GLY A 124 -48.57 41.93 -22.96
CA GLY A 124 -48.30 42.49 -24.29
C GLY A 124 -49.51 42.57 -25.22
N GLY A 125 -50.73 42.36 -24.72
CA GLY A 125 -51.96 42.56 -25.49
C GLY A 125 -52.34 44.05 -25.55
N ASP A 126 -52.28 44.63 -26.76
CA ASP A 126 -53.08 45.82 -27.14
C ASP A 126 -54.59 45.52 -27.05
#